data_AF-A0A4Q3W2K8-F1
#
_entry.id   AF-A0A4Q3W2K8-F1
#
_cell.length_a   1.000
_cell.length_b   1.000
_cell.length_c   1.000
_cell.angle_alpha   90.00
_cell.angle_beta   90.00
_cell.angle_gamma   90.00
#
_symmetry.space_group_name_H-M   'P 1'
#
loop_
_entity.id
_entity.type
_entity.pdbx_description
1 polymer ?
#
loop_
_entity_poly.entity_id
_entity_poly.type
_entity_poly.pdbx_seq_one_letter_code
_entity_poly.pdbx_strand_id
1 'polypeptide(L)'
;MSKKAMLVIMDGWGLGKVKSADAIQNAKVPFVSSLYSKYPNTTLITCGELVGLPEGQMGNSEVGHLNLGAGRIVYQELQRINVAIRDGSFHNNAVLVNAIRTAKKNNKTLHLLGLVSDGGVHSHINHVKAILDTCKREGVTDVAIHVFTDGRDTDPKSGLNFVKELEEYIRQTVGKIATVSGRYFAMDRDKRWERVKLAYEALALGKGQHATDAITAIEDSYAHNITDEFIKPTVLSKDGAAPTIIKD
;
A
#
# COMPACT_ATOMS: atom_id res chain seq x y z
N MET A 1 48.49 -9.00 17.62
CA MET A 1 47.15 -9.30 18.20
C MET A 1 46.09 -8.63 17.35
N SER A 2 45.00 -9.33 16.99
CA SER A 2 43.87 -8.65 16.36
C SER A 2 43.16 -7.78 17.39
N LYS A 3 42.83 -6.54 17.01
CA LYS A 3 41.98 -5.69 17.85
C LYS A 3 40.55 -6.21 17.72
N LYS A 4 39.94 -6.55 18.86
CA LYS A 4 38.53 -6.98 18.91
C LYS A 4 37.64 -5.75 19.00
N ALA A 5 36.53 -5.78 18.27
CA ALA A 5 35.48 -4.76 18.34
C ALA A 5 34.18 -5.41 18.84
N MET A 6 33.34 -4.62 19.52
CA MET A 6 32.03 -5.02 20.00
C MET A 6 31.02 -3.93 19.61
N LEU A 7 29.96 -4.33 18.91
CA LEU A 7 28.80 -3.49 18.66
C LEU A 7 27.74 -3.82 19.72
N VAL A 8 27.31 -2.82 20.48
CA VAL A 8 26.24 -2.95 21.48
C VAL A 8 25.05 -2.13 21.00
N ILE A 9 23.92 -2.81 20.76
CA ILE A 9 22.67 -2.19 20.36
C ILE A 9 21.75 -2.16 21.59
N MET A 10 21.43 -0.96 22.07
CA MET A 10 20.46 -0.76 23.15
C MET A 10 19.09 -0.51 22.51
N ASP A 11 18.29 -1.56 22.35
CA ASP A 11 17.00 -1.47 21.65
C ASP A 11 16.03 -0.51 22.38
N GLY A 12 15.36 0.35 21.61
CA GLY A 12 14.51 1.42 22.16
C GLY A 12 15.23 2.53 22.93
N TRP A 13 16.57 2.59 22.90
CA TRP A 13 17.34 3.63 23.60
C TRP A 13 17.49 4.91 22.75
N GLY A 14 16.47 5.76 22.77
CA GLY A 14 16.44 7.03 22.03
C GLY A 14 16.75 8.28 22.87
N LEU A 15 16.74 9.44 22.21
CA LEU A 15 16.76 10.75 22.85
C LEU A 15 15.36 11.36 22.79
N GLY A 16 14.61 11.28 23.88
CA GLY A 16 13.26 11.83 23.97
C GLY A 16 13.24 13.35 23.98
N LYS A 17 12.23 13.95 23.34
CA LYS A 17 12.05 15.41 23.29
C LYS A 17 11.54 16.00 24.60
N VAL A 18 10.68 15.26 25.31
CA VAL A 18 10.02 15.71 26.53
C VAL A 18 10.73 15.10 27.72
N LYS A 19 11.65 15.85 28.34
CA LYS A 19 12.49 15.36 29.44
C LYS A 19 11.71 14.76 30.61
N SER A 20 10.54 15.31 30.95
CA SER A 20 9.70 14.80 32.05
C SER A 20 9.06 13.44 31.75
N ALA A 21 8.90 13.08 30.48
CA ALA A 21 8.32 11.81 30.03
C ALA A 21 9.38 10.82 29.53
N ASP A 22 10.65 11.21 29.49
CA ASP A 22 11.74 10.40 28.98
C ASP A 22 12.31 9.51 30.10
N ALA A 23 12.00 8.21 30.04
CA ALA A 23 12.47 7.25 31.02
C ALA A 23 14.01 7.13 31.05
N ILE A 24 14.69 7.31 29.92
CA ILE A 24 16.14 7.21 29.79
C ILE A 24 16.83 8.39 30.46
N GLN A 25 16.33 9.61 30.23
CA GLN A 25 16.88 10.82 30.87
C GLN A 25 16.68 10.84 32.39
N ASN A 26 15.65 10.16 32.90
CA ASN A 26 15.38 10.06 34.33
C ASN A 26 15.97 8.79 34.97
N ALA A 27 16.56 7.89 34.18
CA ALA A 27 17.16 6.66 34.69
C ALA A 27 18.51 6.92 35.37
N LYS A 28 18.78 6.19 36.47
CA LYS A 28 20.08 6.21 37.16
C LYS A 28 21.04 5.22 36.50
N VAL A 29 21.67 5.63 35.39
CA VAL A 29 22.56 4.78 34.57
C VAL A 29 23.99 5.33 34.51
N PRO A 30 24.71 5.41 35.65
CA PRO A 30 25.98 6.14 35.74
C PRO A 30 27.06 5.63 34.77
N PHE A 31 27.07 4.33 34.48
CA PHE A 31 27.97 3.76 33.48
C PHE A 31 27.68 4.32 32.08
N VAL A 32 26.44 4.18 31.58
CA VAL A 32 26.04 4.66 30.25
C VAL A 32 26.19 6.18 30.15
N SER A 33 25.77 6.92 31.19
CA SER A 33 25.94 8.38 31.27
C SER A 33 27.40 8.81 31.15
N SER A 34 28.33 8.08 31.78
CA SER A 34 29.76 8.40 31.70
C SER A 34 30.36 8.23 30.30
N LEU A 35 29.76 7.40 29.44
CA LEU A 35 30.27 7.16 28.09
C LEU A 35 30.16 8.41 27.21
N TYR A 36 29.08 9.19 27.37
CA TYR A 36 28.83 10.41 26.59
C TYR A 36 29.80 11.55 26.92
N SER A 37 30.43 11.57 28.11
CA SER A 37 31.42 12.60 28.48
C SER A 37 32.86 12.13 28.28
N LYS A 38 33.13 10.83 28.43
CA LYS A 38 34.48 10.26 28.38
C LYS A 38 34.96 9.93 26.97
N TYR A 39 34.06 9.66 26.03
CA TYR A 39 34.40 9.21 24.68
C TYR A 39 33.71 10.02 23.59
N PRO A 40 34.28 10.10 22.37
CA PRO A 40 33.61 10.70 21.22
C PRO A 40 32.25 10.05 20.97
N ASN A 41 31.23 10.87 20.76
CA ASN A 41 29.86 10.42 20.53
C ASN A 41 29.13 11.36 19.57
N THR A 42 28.07 10.85 18.96
CA THR A 42 27.20 11.58 18.03
C THR A 42 25.80 10.93 18.05
N THR A 43 24.85 11.53 17.34
CA THR A 43 23.49 11.02 17.17
C THR A 43 23.25 10.62 15.72
N LEU A 44 22.39 9.61 15.53
CA LEU A 44 21.97 9.13 14.21
C LEU A 44 20.46 9.27 14.11
N ILE A 45 19.97 9.53 12.89
CA ILE A 45 18.54 9.51 12.60
C ILE A 45 18.13 8.06 12.34
N THR A 46 17.15 7.57 13.09
CA THR A 46 16.72 6.16 13.09
C THR A 46 15.26 5.98 12.65
N CYS A 47 14.70 6.97 11.97
CA CYS A 47 13.31 6.99 11.51
C CYS A 47 13.20 7.62 10.11
N GLY A 48 12.04 7.45 9.48
CA GLY A 48 11.73 8.03 8.17
C GLY A 48 12.63 7.55 7.02
N GLU A 49 12.82 8.42 6.02
CA GLU A 49 13.50 8.07 4.76
C GLU A 49 14.96 7.63 4.98
N LEU A 50 15.62 8.13 6.02
CA LEU A 50 17.01 7.83 6.33
C LEU A 50 17.24 6.40 6.84
N VAL A 51 16.16 5.67 7.13
CA VAL A 51 16.20 4.22 7.41
C VAL A 51 15.32 3.42 6.44
N GLY A 52 14.86 4.05 5.36
CA GLY A 52 14.09 3.39 4.32
C GLY A 52 12.59 3.29 4.59
N LEU A 53 12.05 4.10 5.50
CA LEU A 53 10.62 4.25 5.77
C LEU A 53 10.05 5.52 5.12
N PRO A 54 8.73 5.64 4.93
CA PRO A 54 8.04 6.90 4.64
C PRO A 54 8.42 8.02 5.61
N GLU A 55 8.38 9.26 5.13
CA GLU A 55 8.64 10.44 5.96
C GLU A 55 7.73 10.47 7.20
N GLY A 56 8.31 10.79 8.36
CA GLY A 56 7.60 10.86 9.64
C GLY A 56 7.31 9.52 10.31
N GLN A 57 7.48 8.38 9.62
CA GLN A 57 7.24 7.06 10.22
C GLN A 57 8.33 6.71 11.24
N MET A 58 7.91 6.24 12.42
CA MET A 58 8.82 5.79 13.46
C MET A 58 9.65 4.58 13.01
N GLY A 59 10.90 4.52 13.43
CA GLY A 59 11.73 3.33 13.27
C GLY A 59 11.23 2.16 14.13
N ASN A 60 11.69 0.96 13.81
CA ASN A 60 11.47 -0.24 14.60
C ASN A 60 12.73 -1.12 14.58
N SER A 61 12.75 -2.18 15.41
CA SER A 61 13.92 -3.05 15.56
C SER A 61 14.32 -3.70 14.24
N GLU A 62 13.39 -4.22 13.43
CA GLU A 62 13.70 -4.88 12.15
C GLU A 62 14.40 -3.91 11.18
N VAL A 63 13.80 -2.74 10.95
CA VAL A 63 14.35 -1.70 10.09
C VAL A 63 15.73 -1.24 10.59
N GLY A 64 15.87 -1.01 11.90
CA GLY A 64 17.13 -0.57 12.50
C GLY A 64 18.26 -1.58 12.33
N HIS A 65 18.01 -2.84 12.65
CA HIS A 65 19.01 -3.90 12.55
C HIS A 65 19.40 -4.17 11.09
N LEU A 66 18.45 -4.12 10.15
CA LEU A 66 18.74 -4.25 8.72
C LEU A 66 19.67 -3.15 8.22
N ASN A 67 19.41 -1.88 8.56
CA ASN A 67 20.25 -0.76 8.14
C ASN A 67 21.66 -0.84 8.74
N LEU A 68 21.76 -1.17 10.05
CA LEU A 68 23.05 -1.33 10.74
C LEU A 68 23.89 -2.46 10.13
N GLY A 69 23.26 -3.61 9.87
CA GLY A 69 23.93 -4.76 9.27
C GLY A 69 24.30 -4.55 7.80
N ALA A 70 23.50 -3.80 7.06
CA ALA A 70 23.71 -3.55 5.64
C ALA A 70 24.72 -2.43 5.35
N GLY A 71 24.94 -1.50 6.29
CA GLY A 71 25.80 -0.33 6.07
C GLY A 71 25.27 0.64 4.99
N ARG A 72 23.97 0.59 4.70
CA ARG A 72 23.27 1.43 3.72
C ARG A 72 21.79 1.55 4.08
N ILE A 73 21.10 2.53 3.47
CA ILE A 73 19.65 2.65 3.58
C ILE A 73 19.00 1.42 2.95
N VAL A 74 18.24 0.67 3.74
CA VAL A 74 17.44 -0.47 3.27
C VAL A 74 16.00 -0.02 3.11
N TYR A 75 15.61 0.34 1.88
CA TYR A 75 14.24 0.72 1.57
C TYR A 75 13.27 -0.42 1.82
N GLN A 76 12.25 -0.15 2.63
CA GLN A 76 11.06 -1.00 2.74
C GLN A 76 10.23 -0.89 1.46
N GLU A 77 9.43 -1.91 1.16
CA GLU A 77 8.72 -2.04 -0.13
C GLU A 77 7.88 -0.79 -0.48
N LEU A 78 7.07 -0.29 0.47
CA LEU A 78 6.28 0.94 0.27
C LEU A 78 7.17 2.12 -0.14
N GLN A 79 8.25 2.37 0.60
CA GLN A 79 9.13 3.50 0.34
C GLN A 79 9.93 3.32 -0.95
N ARG A 80 10.35 2.08 -1.27
CA ARG A 80 11.03 1.76 -2.52
C ARG A 80 10.15 2.13 -3.72
N ILE A 81 8.86 1.78 -3.67
CA ILE A 81 7.91 2.12 -4.74
C ILE A 81 7.64 3.63 -4.77
N ASN A 82 7.47 4.28 -3.61
CA ASN A 82 7.27 5.73 -3.54
C ASN A 82 8.45 6.51 -4.14
N VAL A 83 9.68 6.11 -3.84
CA VAL A 83 10.89 6.71 -4.41
C VAL A 83 10.94 6.48 -5.91
N ALA A 84 10.64 5.26 -6.39
CA ALA A 84 10.62 4.97 -7.81
C ALA A 84 9.56 5.78 -8.57
N ILE A 85 8.41 6.06 -7.96
CA ILE A 85 7.38 6.94 -8.55
C ILE A 85 7.89 8.37 -8.57
N ARG A 86 8.47 8.84 -7.47
CA ARG A 86 8.99 10.20 -7.30
C ARG A 86 10.13 10.54 -8.26
N ASP A 87 11.07 9.63 -8.46
CA ASP A 87 12.22 9.81 -9.37
C ASP A 87 11.90 9.44 -10.83
N GLY A 88 10.69 8.91 -11.08
CA GLY A 88 10.20 8.52 -12.40
C GLY A 88 10.67 7.16 -12.90
N SER A 89 11.54 6.45 -12.16
CA SER A 89 12.02 5.12 -12.54
C SER A 89 10.92 4.05 -12.56
N PHE A 90 9.84 4.22 -11.79
CA PHE A 90 8.67 3.35 -11.78
C PHE A 90 8.07 3.18 -13.17
N HIS A 91 7.98 4.27 -13.93
CA HIS A 91 7.41 4.28 -15.28
C HIS A 91 8.26 3.55 -16.32
N ASN A 92 9.53 3.29 -16.00
CA ASN A 92 10.47 2.56 -16.85
C ASN A 92 10.66 1.10 -16.38
N ASN A 93 9.92 0.65 -15.37
CA ASN A 93 10.02 -0.73 -14.89
C ASN A 93 9.66 -1.70 -16.01
N ALA A 94 10.64 -2.50 -16.44
CA ALA A 94 10.50 -3.38 -17.61
C ALA A 94 9.34 -4.37 -17.49
N VAL A 95 9.04 -4.87 -16.27
CA VAL A 95 7.96 -5.83 -16.03
C VAL A 95 6.60 -5.14 -16.20
N LEU A 96 6.42 -3.98 -15.57
CA LEU A 96 5.19 -3.18 -15.69
C LEU A 96 4.92 -2.78 -17.14
N VAL A 97 5.93 -2.18 -17.79
CA VAL A 97 5.82 -1.71 -19.18
C VAL A 97 5.54 -2.88 -20.13
N ASN A 98 6.19 -4.03 -19.93
CA ASN A 98 5.94 -5.20 -20.77
C ASN A 98 4.52 -5.76 -20.58
N ALA A 99 3.98 -5.77 -19.36
CA ALA A 99 2.59 -6.19 -19.11
C ALA A 99 1.59 -5.27 -19.82
N ILE A 100 1.77 -3.95 -19.70
CA ILE A 100 0.94 -2.93 -20.36
C ILE A 100 1.01 -3.09 -21.88
N ARG A 101 2.22 -3.21 -22.46
CA ARG A 101 2.41 -3.38 -23.91
C ARG A 101 1.86 -4.70 -24.42
N THR A 102 1.89 -5.76 -23.62
CA THR A 102 1.31 -7.06 -23.97
C THR A 102 -0.20 -6.95 -24.10
N ALA A 103 -0.89 -6.29 -23.15
CA ALA A 103 -2.32 -6.03 -23.26
C ALA A 103 -2.65 -5.22 -24.52
N LYS A 104 -1.89 -4.13 -24.77
CA LYS A 104 -2.02 -3.28 -25.96
C LYS A 104 -1.88 -4.06 -27.27
N LYS A 105 -0.78 -4.82 -27.41
CA LYS A 105 -0.44 -5.57 -28.63
C LYS A 105 -1.52 -6.59 -28.99
N ASN A 106 -2.15 -7.18 -27.99
CA ASN A 106 -3.18 -8.21 -28.17
C ASN A 106 -4.61 -7.66 -28.17
N ASN A 107 -4.79 -6.33 -28.10
CA ASN A 107 -6.11 -5.69 -27.95
C ASN A 107 -6.92 -6.28 -26.78
N LYS A 108 -6.26 -6.49 -25.64
CA LYS A 108 -6.86 -7.02 -24.41
C LYS A 108 -6.95 -5.94 -23.35
N THR A 109 -7.94 -6.06 -22.47
CA THR A 109 -8.09 -5.23 -21.28
C THR A 109 -6.96 -5.51 -20.30
N LEU A 110 -6.32 -4.46 -19.77
CA LEU A 110 -5.40 -4.59 -18.65
C LEU A 110 -6.19 -4.54 -17.33
N HIS A 111 -6.13 -5.61 -16.54
CA HIS A 111 -6.82 -5.69 -15.25
C HIS A 111 -5.87 -5.34 -14.10
N LEU A 112 -6.27 -4.38 -13.26
CA LEU A 112 -5.55 -3.99 -12.05
C LEU A 112 -6.39 -4.39 -10.84
N LEU A 113 -5.83 -5.26 -9.99
CA LEU A 113 -6.50 -5.78 -8.80
C LEU A 113 -5.68 -5.36 -7.59
N GLY A 114 -6.30 -4.71 -6.60
CA GLY A 114 -5.57 -4.28 -5.42
C GLY A 114 -6.42 -3.54 -4.41
N LEU A 115 -5.87 -3.44 -3.20
CA LEU A 115 -6.41 -2.63 -2.13
C LEU A 115 -6.29 -1.14 -2.48
N VAL A 116 -7.34 -0.37 -2.22
CA VAL A 116 -7.42 1.06 -2.55
C VAL A 116 -7.67 1.86 -1.27
N SER A 117 -6.57 2.24 -0.64
CA SER A 117 -6.50 3.12 0.53
C SER A 117 -5.12 3.77 0.62
N ASP A 118 -4.92 4.66 1.58
CA ASP A 118 -3.61 5.22 1.94
C ASP A 118 -2.97 4.52 3.16
N GLY A 119 -3.50 3.36 3.58
CA GLY A 119 -3.04 2.67 4.79
C GLY A 119 -1.57 2.20 4.73
N GLY A 120 -1.02 1.97 3.55
CA GLY A 120 0.42 1.72 3.35
C GLY A 120 0.94 0.34 3.82
N VAL A 121 0.07 -0.53 4.35
CA VAL A 121 0.46 -1.87 4.82
C VAL A 121 0.55 -2.87 3.66
N HIS A 122 -0.49 -2.94 2.84
CA HIS A 122 -0.57 -3.88 1.71
C HIS A 122 -0.46 -3.21 0.34
N SER A 123 -0.76 -1.92 0.27
CA SER A 123 -0.81 -1.14 -0.96
C SER A 123 -0.86 0.36 -0.62
N HIS A 124 -0.84 1.20 -1.66
CA HIS A 124 -1.15 2.61 -1.52
C HIS A 124 -1.86 3.14 -2.77
N ILE A 125 -2.89 3.98 -2.63
CA ILE A 125 -3.68 4.52 -3.75
C ILE A 125 -2.81 5.26 -4.79
N ASN A 126 -1.76 5.96 -4.35
CA ASN A 126 -0.78 6.58 -5.23
C ASN A 126 -0.06 5.58 -6.17
N HIS A 127 0.06 4.30 -5.80
CA HIS A 127 0.68 3.30 -6.67
C HIS A 127 -0.22 2.91 -7.84
N VAL A 128 -1.52 2.70 -7.60
CA VAL A 128 -2.46 2.45 -8.71
C VAL A 128 -2.58 3.67 -9.62
N LYS A 129 -2.57 4.88 -9.06
CA LYS A 129 -2.51 6.13 -9.84
C LYS A 129 -1.28 6.20 -10.75
N ALA A 130 -0.09 5.88 -10.23
CA ALA A 130 1.13 5.84 -11.03
C ALA A 130 1.10 4.75 -12.12
N ILE A 131 0.40 3.63 -11.90
CA ILE A 131 0.16 2.62 -12.94
C ILE A 131 -0.75 3.20 -14.04
N LEU A 132 -1.83 3.90 -13.69
CA LEU A 132 -2.71 4.56 -14.67
C LEU A 132 -1.98 5.61 -15.50
N ASP A 133 -1.11 6.41 -14.87
CA ASP A 133 -0.22 7.33 -15.58
C ASP A 133 0.67 6.61 -16.59
N THR A 134 1.23 5.46 -16.21
CA THR A 134 2.07 4.64 -17.10
C THR A 134 1.25 4.08 -18.26
N CYS A 135 0.02 3.61 -18.00
CA CYS A 135 -0.90 3.14 -19.04
C CYS A 135 -1.23 4.25 -20.04
N LYS A 136 -1.51 5.47 -19.55
CA LYS A 136 -1.75 6.64 -20.40
C LYS A 136 -0.54 6.99 -21.27
N ARG A 137 0.68 7.00 -20.69
CA ARG A 137 1.94 7.26 -21.42
C ARG A 137 2.20 6.22 -22.52
N GLU A 138 1.90 4.96 -22.25
CA GLU A 138 2.01 3.86 -23.22
C GLU A 138 0.83 3.81 -24.22
N GLY A 139 -0.18 4.68 -24.06
CA GLY A 139 -1.35 4.75 -24.93
C GLY A 139 -2.27 3.53 -24.82
N VAL A 140 -2.40 2.95 -23.63
CA VAL A 140 -3.37 1.89 -23.31
C VAL A 140 -4.59 2.54 -22.67
N THR A 141 -5.75 2.37 -23.30
CA THR A 141 -7.01 2.99 -22.84
C THR A 141 -7.95 2.00 -22.18
N ASP A 142 -7.88 0.71 -22.55
CA ASP A 142 -8.73 -0.34 -21.99
C ASP A 142 -8.12 -0.93 -20.71
N VAL A 143 -8.40 -0.26 -19.59
CA VAL A 143 -7.92 -0.63 -18.25
C VAL A 143 -9.12 -0.84 -17.33
N ALA A 144 -9.18 -1.98 -16.66
CA ALA A 144 -10.21 -2.31 -15.69
C ALA A 144 -9.61 -2.38 -14.28
N ILE A 145 -10.14 -1.57 -13.35
CA ILE A 145 -9.71 -1.55 -11.96
C ILE A 145 -10.71 -2.35 -11.12
N HIS A 146 -10.21 -3.32 -10.38
CA HIS A 146 -10.95 -4.11 -9.42
C HIS A 146 -10.54 -3.64 -8.02
N VAL A 147 -11.40 -2.82 -7.44
CA VAL A 147 -11.15 -2.15 -6.17
C VAL A 147 -11.36 -3.14 -5.02
N PHE A 148 -10.32 -3.35 -4.22
CA PHE A 148 -10.49 -3.95 -2.90
C PHE A 148 -10.57 -2.84 -1.85
N THR A 149 -11.66 -2.76 -1.09
CA THR A 149 -11.86 -1.75 -0.04
C THR A 149 -11.20 -2.19 1.28
N ASP A 150 -10.70 -1.22 2.04
CA ASP A 150 -9.85 -1.45 3.22
C ASP A 150 -10.62 -1.53 4.53
N GLY A 151 -10.82 -0.40 5.21
CA GLY A 151 -11.53 -0.32 6.50
C GLY A 151 -10.85 -0.98 7.69
N ARG A 152 -9.61 -1.46 7.51
CA ARG A 152 -8.83 -2.14 8.54
C ARG A 152 -7.51 -1.43 8.82
N ASP A 153 -6.77 -1.06 7.78
CA ASP A 153 -5.57 -0.24 7.91
C ASP A 153 -5.91 1.26 7.87
N THR A 154 -7.17 1.60 7.57
CA THR A 154 -7.77 2.95 7.58
C THR A 154 -9.12 2.93 8.32
N ASP A 155 -9.79 4.09 8.44
CA ASP A 155 -11.12 4.18 9.07
C ASP A 155 -12.13 3.23 8.39
N PRO A 156 -12.99 2.51 9.15
CA PRO A 156 -13.93 1.53 8.61
C PRO A 156 -14.93 2.00 7.54
N LYS A 157 -15.12 3.32 7.37
CA LYS A 157 -15.99 3.92 6.33
C LYS A 157 -15.27 4.98 5.48
N SER A 158 -13.97 4.83 5.28
CA SER A 158 -13.14 5.74 4.47
C SER A 158 -13.10 5.39 2.98
N GLY A 159 -13.46 4.16 2.60
CA GLY A 159 -13.40 3.62 1.25
C GLY A 159 -14.15 4.45 0.21
N LEU A 160 -15.28 5.04 0.59
CA LEU A 160 -16.05 5.93 -0.28
C LEU A 160 -15.22 7.11 -0.80
N ASN A 161 -14.40 7.72 0.06
CA ASN A 161 -13.57 8.87 -0.32
C ASN A 161 -12.43 8.44 -1.25
N PHE A 162 -11.77 7.31 -0.96
CA PHE A 162 -10.71 6.79 -1.82
C PHE A 162 -11.23 6.40 -3.21
N VAL A 163 -12.43 5.83 -3.29
CA VAL A 163 -13.06 5.50 -4.58
C VAL A 163 -13.43 6.76 -5.34
N LYS A 164 -13.99 7.78 -4.69
CA LYS A 164 -14.26 9.09 -5.33
C LYS A 164 -12.98 9.73 -5.87
N GLU A 165 -11.91 9.69 -5.09
CA GLU A 165 -10.59 10.18 -5.47
C GLU A 165 -10.01 9.42 -6.68
N LEU A 166 -10.14 8.09 -6.67
CA LEU A 166 -9.69 7.24 -7.78
C LEU A 166 -10.51 7.50 -9.05
N GLU A 167 -11.83 7.63 -8.97
CA GLU A 167 -12.68 7.94 -10.12
C GLU A 167 -12.35 9.30 -10.73
N GLU A 168 -12.07 10.32 -9.92
CA GLU A 168 -11.59 11.62 -10.41
C GLU A 168 -10.26 11.49 -11.13
N TYR A 169 -9.34 10.71 -10.58
CA TYR A 169 -8.05 10.48 -11.21
C TYR A 169 -8.18 9.70 -12.54
N ILE A 170 -9.08 8.72 -12.59
CA ILE A 170 -9.40 7.97 -13.82
C ILE A 170 -9.94 8.91 -14.91
N ARG A 171 -10.82 9.86 -14.57
CA ARG A 171 -11.35 10.86 -15.53
C ARG A 171 -10.24 11.67 -16.21
N GLN A 172 -9.16 11.93 -15.50
CA GLN A 172 -8.00 12.67 -16.01
C GLN A 172 -6.97 11.76 -16.69
N THR A 173 -7.11 10.44 -16.55
CA THR A 173 -6.16 9.44 -17.06
C THR A 173 -6.82 8.42 -17.99
N VAL A 174 -6.91 7.15 -17.58
CA VAL A 174 -7.46 6.03 -18.36
C VAL A 174 -8.13 5.01 -17.45
N GLY A 175 -9.01 4.19 -18.03
CA GLY A 175 -9.60 3.03 -17.37
C GLY A 175 -10.99 3.27 -16.78
N LYS A 176 -11.48 2.26 -16.06
CA LYS A 176 -12.78 2.27 -15.36
C LYS A 176 -12.76 1.29 -14.21
N ILE A 177 -13.57 1.54 -13.18
CA ILE A 177 -13.78 0.56 -12.10
C ILE A 177 -14.74 -0.51 -12.61
N ALA A 178 -14.34 -1.79 -12.49
CA ALA A 178 -15.11 -2.94 -12.95
C ALA A 178 -15.79 -3.70 -11.81
N THR A 179 -15.16 -3.74 -10.63
CA THR A 179 -15.73 -4.39 -9.44
C THR A 179 -15.30 -3.67 -8.16
N VAL A 180 -16.11 -3.78 -7.13
CA VAL A 180 -15.76 -3.40 -5.75
C VAL A 180 -15.91 -4.62 -4.85
N SER A 181 -14.94 -4.87 -3.97
CA SER A 181 -14.98 -5.96 -3.01
C SER A 181 -14.31 -5.56 -1.71
N GLY A 182 -14.88 -5.89 -0.57
CA GLY A 182 -14.18 -5.83 0.71
C GLY A 182 -12.96 -6.72 0.72
N ARG A 183 -11.88 -6.27 1.37
CA ARG A 183 -10.64 -7.05 1.54
C ARG A 183 -10.88 -8.40 2.23
N TYR A 184 -11.95 -8.52 3.04
CA TYR A 184 -12.34 -9.78 3.67
C TYR A 184 -12.58 -10.91 2.65
N PHE A 185 -13.08 -10.57 1.45
CA PHE A 185 -13.33 -11.54 0.40
C PHE A 185 -12.13 -11.71 -0.54
N ALA A 186 -11.49 -10.61 -0.93
CA ALA A 186 -10.46 -10.60 -1.96
C ALA A 186 -9.04 -10.90 -1.45
N MET A 187 -8.79 -10.76 -0.15
CA MET A 187 -7.45 -10.83 0.44
C MET A 187 -7.41 -11.77 1.66
N ASP A 188 -8.16 -12.89 1.60
CA ASP A 188 -8.11 -13.92 2.64
C ASP A 188 -6.71 -14.55 2.74
N ARG A 189 -6.26 -14.79 3.97
CA ARG A 189 -4.99 -15.48 4.28
C ARG A 189 -5.17 -16.68 5.20
N ASP A 190 -6.40 -16.98 5.59
CA ASP A 190 -6.76 -18.04 6.55
C ASP A 190 -7.25 -19.32 5.83
N LYS A 191 -7.04 -19.39 4.50
CA LYS A 191 -7.47 -20.50 3.63
C LYS A 191 -9.00 -20.69 3.63
N ARG A 192 -9.75 -19.62 3.86
CA ARG A 192 -11.22 -19.59 3.76
C ARG A 192 -11.62 -19.37 2.30
N TRP A 193 -11.42 -20.42 1.51
CA TRP A 193 -11.61 -20.40 0.06
C TRP A 193 -13.03 -20.05 -0.37
N GLU A 194 -14.03 -20.23 0.49
CA GLU A 194 -15.39 -19.79 0.20
C GLU A 194 -15.50 -18.26 0.09
N ARG A 195 -14.62 -17.50 0.77
CA ARG A 195 -14.54 -16.04 0.64
C ARG A 195 -13.88 -15.64 -0.68
N VAL A 196 -12.72 -16.25 -0.95
CA VAL A 196 -11.94 -16.03 -2.19
C VAL A 196 -12.76 -16.40 -3.42
N LYS A 197 -13.57 -17.47 -3.33
CA LYS A 197 -14.49 -17.88 -4.38
C LYS A 197 -15.45 -16.77 -4.78
N LEU A 198 -16.03 -16.04 -3.82
CA LEU A 198 -16.96 -14.94 -4.13
C LEU A 198 -16.26 -13.80 -4.88
N ALA A 199 -15.04 -13.44 -4.48
CA ALA A 199 -14.24 -12.45 -5.21
C ALA A 199 -13.91 -12.95 -6.62
N TYR A 200 -13.45 -14.20 -6.76
CA TYR A 200 -13.16 -14.81 -8.07
C TYR A 200 -14.38 -14.83 -9.00
N GLU A 201 -15.55 -15.22 -8.48
CA GLU A 201 -16.79 -15.27 -9.25
C GLU A 201 -17.19 -13.89 -9.79
N ALA A 202 -17.01 -12.82 -9.02
CA ALA A 202 -17.24 -11.45 -9.49
C ALA A 202 -16.21 -11.03 -10.56
N LEU A 203 -14.92 -11.29 -10.32
CA LEU A 203 -13.81 -10.85 -11.17
C LEU A 203 -13.75 -11.58 -12.52
N ALA A 204 -13.89 -12.90 -12.50
CA ALA A 204 -13.67 -13.77 -13.66
C ALA A 204 -14.97 -14.21 -14.34
N LEU A 205 -16.07 -14.32 -13.59
CA LEU A 205 -17.35 -14.82 -14.13
C LEU A 205 -18.45 -13.76 -14.17
N GLY A 206 -18.22 -12.57 -13.60
CA GLY A 206 -19.22 -11.51 -13.54
C GLY A 206 -20.44 -11.89 -12.71
N LYS A 207 -20.27 -12.79 -11.73
CA LYS A 207 -21.34 -13.28 -10.86
C LYS A 207 -21.26 -12.62 -9.49
N GLY A 208 -22.40 -12.24 -8.92
CA GLY A 208 -22.47 -11.69 -7.58
C GLY A 208 -23.52 -10.61 -7.47
N GLN A 209 -23.28 -9.64 -6.60
CA GLN A 209 -24.09 -8.42 -6.56
C GLN A 209 -23.77 -7.54 -7.77
N HIS A 210 -24.74 -6.76 -8.19
CA HIS A 210 -24.59 -5.81 -9.30
C HIS A 210 -24.94 -4.40 -8.85
N ALA A 211 -24.19 -3.42 -9.34
CA ALA A 211 -24.47 -2.01 -9.16
C ALA A 211 -24.12 -1.23 -10.44
N THR A 212 -24.66 -0.02 -10.56
CA THR A 212 -24.39 0.86 -11.69
C THR A 212 -22.98 1.45 -11.66
N ASP A 213 -22.47 1.71 -10.46
CA ASP A 213 -21.18 2.36 -10.20
C ASP A 213 -20.66 2.03 -8.79
N ALA A 214 -19.39 2.37 -8.56
CA ALA A 214 -18.67 2.00 -7.34
C ALA A 214 -19.17 2.79 -6.11
N ILE A 215 -19.54 4.06 -6.31
CA ILE A 215 -20.04 4.95 -5.25
C ILE A 215 -21.35 4.38 -4.70
N THR A 216 -22.31 4.08 -5.58
CA THR A 216 -23.61 3.52 -5.22
C THR A 216 -23.44 2.19 -4.48
N ALA A 217 -22.57 1.30 -4.97
CA ALA A 217 -22.30 0.01 -4.31
C ALA A 217 -21.82 0.16 -2.85
N ILE A 218 -20.95 1.16 -2.60
CA ILE A 218 -20.41 1.42 -1.26
C ILE A 218 -21.45 2.10 -0.37
N GLU A 219 -22.17 3.10 -0.89
CA GLU A 219 -23.21 3.80 -0.15
C GLU A 219 -24.36 2.86 0.27
N ASP A 220 -24.78 1.95 -0.62
CA ASP A 220 -25.75 0.91 -0.32
C ASP A 220 -25.24 -0.05 0.76
N SER A 221 -23.97 -0.46 0.70
CA SER A 221 -23.34 -1.28 1.73
C SER A 221 -23.38 -0.59 3.10
N TYR A 222 -23.05 0.71 3.14
CA TYR A 222 -23.07 1.50 4.37
C TYR A 222 -24.49 1.66 4.94
N ALA A 223 -25.50 1.83 4.08
CA ALA A 223 -26.90 1.88 4.49
C ALA A 223 -27.37 0.57 5.17
N HIS A 224 -26.76 -0.55 4.81
CA HIS A 224 -26.97 -1.85 5.44
C HIS A 224 -26.01 -2.16 6.60
N ASN A 225 -25.29 -1.16 7.12
CA ASN A 225 -24.30 -1.28 8.20
C ASN A 225 -23.14 -2.24 7.90
N ILE A 226 -22.80 -2.43 6.62
CA ILE A 226 -21.64 -3.21 6.17
C ILE A 226 -20.50 -2.22 5.85
N THR A 227 -19.44 -2.27 6.65
CA THR A 227 -18.23 -1.43 6.50
C THR A 227 -17.32 -1.90 5.36
N ASP A 228 -16.31 -1.10 5.02
CA ASP A 228 -15.40 -1.31 3.88
C ASP A 228 -14.78 -2.70 3.83
N GLU A 229 -14.36 -3.24 4.99
CA GLU A 229 -13.72 -4.56 5.05
C GLU A 229 -14.63 -5.68 4.53
N PHE A 230 -15.95 -5.52 4.69
CA PHE A 230 -16.96 -6.58 4.49
C PHE A 230 -17.91 -6.32 3.32
N ILE A 231 -17.64 -5.34 2.46
CA ILE A 231 -18.42 -5.11 1.24
C ILE A 231 -18.39 -6.39 0.39
N LYS A 232 -19.56 -6.91 0.02
CA LYS A 232 -19.62 -8.12 -0.81
C LYS A 232 -19.10 -7.82 -2.22
N PRO A 233 -18.43 -8.78 -2.88
CA PRO A 233 -17.98 -8.61 -4.26
C PRO A 233 -19.14 -8.19 -5.18
N THR A 234 -19.02 -7.00 -5.75
CA THR A 234 -20.04 -6.34 -6.55
C THR A 234 -19.48 -6.02 -7.92
N VAL A 235 -20.17 -6.48 -8.94
CA VAL A 235 -19.84 -6.28 -10.36
C VAL A 235 -20.51 -5.01 -10.85
N LEU A 236 -19.73 -4.12 -11.47
CA LEU A 236 -20.25 -2.85 -11.96
C LEU A 236 -20.65 -2.98 -13.43
N SER A 237 -21.90 -2.62 -13.72
CA SER A 237 -22.46 -2.62 -15.06
C SER A 237 -23.37 -1.41 -15.23
N LYS A 238 -22.89 -0.41 -15.96
CA LYS A 238 -23.67 0.78 -16.29
C LYS A 238 -24.68 0.45 -17.40
N ASP A 239 -25.94 0.84 -17.20
CA ASP A 239 -27.01 0.76 -18.21
C ASP A 239 -27.19 -0.63 -18.86
N GLY A 240 -26.98 -1.70 -18.10
CA GLY A 240 -27.10 -3.08 -18.60
C GLY A 240 -25.96 -3.53 -19.53
N ALA A 241 -24.87 -2.77 -19.62
CA ALA A 241 -23.68 -3.18 -20.35
C ALA A 241 -23.09 -4.48 -19.78
N ALA A 242 -22.49 -5.29 -20.65
CA ALA A 242 -21.83 -6.52 -20.22
C ALA A 242 -20.72 -6.22 -19.20
N PRO A 243 -20.59 -7.03 -18.13
CA PRO A 243 -19.59 -6.81 -17.10
C PRO A 243 -18.17 -6.96 -17.67
N THR A 244 -17.26 -6.13 -17.18
CA THR A 244 -15.84 -6.21 -17.55
C THR A 244 -15.15 -7.24 -16.66
N ILE A 245 -15.15 -8.48 -17.13
CA ILE A 245 -14.56 -9.65 -16.45
C ILE A 245 -13.19 -9.98 -17.03
N ILE A 246 -12.35 -10.65 -16.23
CA ILE A 246 -11.06 -11.17 -16.68
C ILE A 246 -11.30 -12.33 -17.65
N LYS A 247 -10.67 -12.28 -18.83
CA LYS A 247 -10.79 -13.28 -19.90
C LYS A 247 -9.42 -13.66 -20.43
N ASP A 248 -9.33 -14.84 -21.03
CA ASP A 248 -8.19 -15.27 -21.85
C ASP A 248 -8.00 -14.36 -23.08
#